data_AF-A0A5K1GM63-F1
#
_entry.id   AF-A0A5K1GM63-F1
#
_cell.length_a   1.000
_cell.length_b   1.000
_cell.length_c   1.000
_cell.angle_alpha   90.00
_cell.angle_beta   90.00
_cell.angle_gamma   90.00
#
_symmetry.space_group_name_H-M   'P 1'
#
loop_
_entity.id
_entity.type
_entity.pdbx_description
1 polymer ?
#
loop_
_entity_poly.entity_id
_entity_poly.type
_entity_poly.pdbx_seq_one_letter_code
_entity_poly.pdbx_strand_id
1 'polypeptide(L)'
;KILGDRILKLVSGSCYLPHPAKEETGGEDAHFICVDEQAIGVADGVGGWADLGIDAGQYARELMSHSVAAIQQEPKGSIDPARVLEKAHSSTKARGSSTACIVALTDQ
;
A
#
# COMPACT_ATOMS: atom_id res chain seq x y z
N LYS A 1 -35.19 -4.22 -19.36
CA LYS A 1 -34.06 -5.17 -19.17
C LYS A 1 -33.20 -4.58 -18.07
N ILE A 2 -33.37 -5.05 -16.83
CA ILE A 2 -32.50 -4.66 -15.71
C ILE A 2 -31.12 -5.18 -16.10
N LEU A 3 -30.15 -4.29 -16.30
CA LEU A 3 -28.75 -4.70 -16.31
C LEU A 3 -28.55 -5.30 -14.92
N GLY A 4 -28.52 -6.63 -14.80
CA GLY A 4 -28.18 -7.26 -13.53
C GLY A 4 -26.85 -6.68 -13.05
N ASP A 5 -26.76 -6.35 -11.76
CA ASP A 5 -25.57 -5.79 -11.12
C ASP A 5 -24.33 -6.50 -11.64
N ARG A 6 -23.58 -5.81 -12.51
CA ARG A 6 -22.31 -6.33 -13.00
C ARG A 6 -21.32 -6.06 -11.90
N ILE A 7 -21.10 -7.04 -11.05
CA ILE A 7 -20.07 -7.02 -10.03
C ILE A 7 -18.72 -6.90 -10.75
N LEU A 8 -18.08 -5.75 -10.61
CA LEU A 8 -16.70 -5.56 -11.05
C LEU A 8 -15.78 -6.28 -10.07
N LYS A 9 -14.69 -6.86 -10.57
CA LYS A 9 -13.67 -7.50 -9.75
C LYS A 9 -12.31 -6.94 -10.10
N LEU A 10 -11.58 -6.46 -9.10
CA LEU A 10 -10.19 -6.08 -9.21
C LEU A 10 -9.32 -7.34 -9.12
N VAL A 11 -8.69 -7.72 -10.23
CA VAL A 11 -7.71 -8.82 -10.30
C VAL A 11 -6.33 -8.19 -10.43
N SER A 12 -5.51 -8.38 -9.39
CA SER A 12 -4.23 -7.68 -9.24
C SER A 12 -3.05 -8.64 -9.17
N GLY A 13 -1.90 -8.18 -9.65
CA GLY A 13 -0.61 -8.83 -9.49
C GLY A 13 0.49 -7.77 -9.35
N SER A 14 1.67 -8.17 -8.89
CA SER A 14 2.77 -7.26 -8.61
C SER A 14 4.12 -7.90 -8.93
N CYS A 15 5.11 -7.07 -9.22
CA CYS A 15 6.49 -7.46 -9.48
C CYS A 15 7.41 -6.34 -9.01
N TYR A 16 8.59 -6.68 -8.51
CA TYR A 16 9.62 -5.72 -8.12
C TYR A 16 10.85 -5.89 -8.99
N LEU A 17 11.38 -4.79 -9.51
CA LEU A 17 12.64 -4.72 -10.25
C LEU A 17 13.49 -3.60 -9.61
N PRO A 18 14.10 -3.86 -8.44
CA PRO A 18 14.81 -2.81 -7.70
C PRO A 18 16.02 -2.31 -8.49
N HIS A 19 16.46 -1.09 -8.17
CA HIS A 19 17.74 -0.60 -8.67
C HIS A 19 18.87 -1.56 -8.24
N PRO A 20 19.85 -1.90 -9.10
CA PRO A 20 20.88 -2.91 -8.79
C PRO A 20 21.62 -2.67 -7.46
N ALA A 21 21.92 -1.41 -7.14
CA ALA A 21 22.57 -1.03 -5.88
C ALA A 21 21.72 -1.29 -4.60
N LYS A 22 20.43 -1.61 -4.75
CA LYS A 22 19.45 -1.80 -3.66
C LYS A 22 18.83 -3.20 -3.69
N GLU A 23 19.37 -4.10 -4.51
CA GLU A 23 18.85 -5.46 -4.65
C GLU A 23 18.99 -6.25 -3.34
N GLU A 24 20.12 -6.09 -2.64
CA GLU A 24 20.37 -6.76 -1.36
C GLU A 24 19.38 -6.35 -0.25
N THR A 25 18.83 -5.13 -0.30
CA THR A 25 17.82 -4.64 0.66
C THR A 25 16.39 -4.89 0.19
N GLY A 26 16.20 -5.45 -1.00
CA GLY A 26 14.90 -5.67 -1.63
C GLY A 26 14.25 -4.42 -2.23
N GLY A 27 15.01 -3.32 -2.39
CA GLY A 27 14.50 -2.03 -2.86
C GLY A 27 13.79 -1.20 -1.78
N GLU A 28 13.31 -0.02 -2.21
CA GLU A 28 12.64 0.95 -1.34
C GLU A 28 11.12 1.01 -1.58
N ASP A 29 10.64 0.30 -2.59
CA ASP A 29 9.23 0.20 -2.91
C ASP A 29 8.55 -0.88 -2.08
N ALA A 30 7.26 -0.69 -1.80
CA ALA A 30 6.40 -1.67 -1.19
C ALA A 30 5.00 -1.64 -1.82
N HIS A 31 4.28 -2.76 -1.74
CA HIS A 31 2.88 -2.84 -2.14
C HIS A 31 2.09 -3.72 -1.19
N PHE A 32 0.77 -3.61 -1.24
CA PHE A 32 -0.13 -4.66 -0.77
C PHE A 32 -1.20 -4.97 -1.82
N ILE A 33 -1.71 -6.20 -1.79
CA ILE A 33 -2.91 -6.63 -2.53
C ILE A 33 -3.85 -7.25 -1.50
N CYS A 34 -4.98 -6.59 -1.25
CA CYS A 34 -6.05 -7.08 -0.39
C CYS A 34 -7.21 -7.55 -1.27
N VAL A 35 -7.19 -8.84 -1.63
CA VAL A 35 -8.17 -9.42 -2.56
C VAL A 35 -9.58 -9.37 -1.99
N ASP A 36 -9.76 -9.68 -0.70
CA ASP A 36 -11.09 -9.78 -0.10
C ASP A 36 -11.81 -8.42 -0.05
N GLU A 37 -11.06 -7.35 0.15
CA GLU A 37 -11.56 -5.99 0.25
C GLU A 37 -11.38 -5.20 -1.07
N GLN A 38 -10.97 -5.87 -2.15
CA GLN A 38 -10.79 -5.28 -3.48
C GLN A 38 -9.93 -4.00 -3.49
N ALA A 39 -8.85 -4.00 -2.70
CA ALA A 39 -7.97 -2.87 -2.53
C ALA A 39 -6.50 -3.22 -2.81
N ILE A 40 -5.78 -2.25 -3.36
CA ILE A 40 -4.33 -2.31 -3.58
C ILE A 40 -3.69 -1.02 -3.07
N GLY A 41 -2.42 -1.09 -2.74
CA GLY A 41 -1.63 0.09 -2.46
C GLY A 41 -0.17 -0.10 -2.79
N VAL A 42 0.48 1.02 -3.05
CA VAL A 42 1.92 1.10 -3.33
C VAL A 42 2.52 2.24 -2.53
N ALA A 43 3.77 2.08 -2.12
CA ALA A 43 4.59 3.11 -1.52
C ALA A 43 5.99 3.07 -2.12
N ASP A 44 6.55 4.25 -2.38
CA ASP A 44 7.91 4.46 -2.87
C ASP A 44 8.68 5.20 -1.77
N GLY A 45 9.60 4.49 -1.11
CA GLY A 45 10.42 5.01 -0.04
C GLY A 45 11.38 6.09 -0.50
N VAL A 46 11.46 7.21 0.22
CA VAL A 46 12.32 8.33 -0.15
C VAL A 46 13.80 7.97 0.03
N GLY A 47 14.49 7.63 -1.07
CA GLY A 47 15.89 7.16 -1.03
C GLY A 47 16.91 8.12 -0.41
N GLY A 48 16.59 9.40 -0.23
CA GLY A 48 17.46 10.36 0.49
C GLY A 48 17.74 9.98 1.95
N TRP A 49 16.94 9.09 2.55
CA TRP A 49 17.20 8.57 3.89
C TRP A 49 18.48 7.70 3.98
N ALA A 50 18.99 7.21 2.84
CA ALA A 50 20.23 6.46 2.78
C ALA A 50 21.44 7.27 3.27
N ASP A 51 21.44 8.60 3.09
CA ASP A 51 22.50 9.50 3.57
C ASP A 51 22.62 9.50 5.11
N LEU A 52 21.56 9.08 5.81
CA LEU A 52 21.51 8.93 7.26
C LEU A 52 21.63 7.46 7.70
N GLY A 53 21.94 6.54 6.79
CA GLY A 53 22.01 5.11 7.04
C GLY A 53 20.65 4.46 7.32
N ILE A 54 19.56 5.07 6.84
CA ILE A 54 18.19 4.60 7.07
C ILE A 54 17.65 3.95 5.80
N ASP A 55 17.16 2.73 5.92
CA ASP A 55 16.51 2.00 4.82
C ASP A 55 15.08 2.49 4.63
N ALA A 56 14.85 3.29 3.58
CA ALA A 56 13.53 3.82 3.25
C ALA A 56 12.52 2.72 2.88
N GLY A 57 13.00 1.55 2.43
CA GLY A 57 12.15 0.40 2.18
C GLY A 57 11.52 -0.16 3.46
N GLN A 58 12.16 -0.04 4.62
CA GLN A 58 11.54 -0.45 5.89
C GLN A 58 10.30 0.39 6.18
N TYR A 59 10.39 1.71 5.98
CA TYR A 59 9.25 2.60 6.12
C TYR A 59 8.12 2.24 5.16
N ALA A 60 8.42 2.07 3.87
CA ALA A 60 7.42 1.72 2.86
C ALA A 60 6.72 0.39 3.18
N ARG A 61 7.49 -0.64 3.56
CA ARG A 61 6.96 -1.97 3.92
C ARG A 61 6.08 -1.92 5.17
N GLU A 62 6.50 -1.20 6.21
CA GLU A 62 5.70 -1.04 7.43
C GLU A 62 4.40 -0.26 7.16
N LEU A 63 4.47 0.83 6.38
CA LEU A 63 3.29 1.60 5.98
C LEU A 63 2.27 0.75 5.21
N MET A 64 2.72 -0.07 4.25
CA MET A 64 1.83 -0.97 3.50
C MET A 64 1.25 -2.07 4.38
N SER A 65 2.04 -2.65 5.30
CA SER A 65 1.55 -3.63 6.27
C SER A 65 0.46 -3.04 7.18
N HIS A 66 0.66 -1.83 7.70
CA HIS A 66 -0.36 -1.16 8.51
C HIS A 66 -1.58 -0.72 7.68
N SER A 67 -1.39 -0.43 6.39
CA SER A 67 -2.51 -0.13 5.48
C SER A 67 -3.43 -1.34 5.33
N VAL A 68 -2.90 -2.56 5.23
CA VAL A 68 -3.71 -3.79 5.22
C VAL A 68 -4.50 -3.94 6.53
N ALA A 69 -3.85 -3.73 7.68
CA ALA A 69 -4.53 -3.80 8.98
C ALA A 69 -5.62 -2.73 9.14
N ALA A 70 -5.41 -1.54 8.57
CA ALA A 70 -6.38 -0.45 8.58
C ALA A 70 -7.57 -0.73 7.66
N ILE A 71 -7.34 -1.31 6.47
CA ILE A 71 -8.39 -1.75 5.53
C ILE A 71 -9.34 -2.75 6.18
N GLN A 72 -8.81 -3.73 6.94
CA GLN A 72 -9.62 -4.73 7.64
C GLN A 72 -10.55 -4.13 8.72
N GLN A 73 -10.32 -2.87 9.12
CA GLN A 73 -11.15 -2.15 10.07
C GLN A 73 -12.15 -1.20 9.38
N GLU A 74 -12.09 -1.05 8.07
CA GLU A 74 -13.05 -0.26 7.31
C GLU A 74 -14.37 -1.02 7.12
N PRO A 75 -15.50 -0.32 6.90
CA PRO A 75 -16.74 -0.97 6.51
C PRO A 75 -16.57 -1.70 5.17
N LYS A 76 -17.03 -2.96 5.12
CA LYS A 76 -16.99 -3.78 3.89
C LYS A 76 -17.65 -3.05 2.72
N GLY A 77 -16.96 -3.03 1.57
CA GLY A 77 -17.44 -2.39 0.33
C GLY A 77 -17.39 -0.85 0.34
N SER A 78 -16.91 -0.21 1.41
CA SER A 78 -16.87 1.24 1.56
C SER A 78 -15.54 1.69 2.20
N ILE A 79 -14.44 1.29 1.59
CA ILE A 79 -13.09 1.68 2.02
C ILE A 79 -12.86 3.15 1.70
N ASP A 80 -12.41 3.90 2.70
CA ASP A 80 -11.87 5.25 2.51
C ASP A 80 -10.33 5.19 2.50
N PRO A 81 -9.69 5.32 1.31
CA PRO A 81 -8.24 5.26 1.19
C PRO A 81 -7.51 6.31 2.04
N ALA A 82 -8.08 7.50 2.22
CA ALA A 82 -7.45 8.57 2.99
C ALA A 82 -7.41 8.21 4.48
N ARG A 83 -8.52 7.70 5.01
CA ARG A 83 -8.60 7.22 6.40
C ARG A 83 -7.69 6.01 6.64
N VAL A 84 -7.61 5.09 5.68
CA VAL A 84 -6.67 3.96 5.73
C VAL A 84 -5.23 4.47 5.85
N LEU A 85 -4.83 5.41 4.98
CA LEU A 85 -3.49 5.94 4.97
C LEU A 85 -3.15 6.72 6.25
N GLU A 86 -4.10 7.49 6.79
CA GLU A 86 -3.94 8.21 8.06
C GLU A 86 -3.67 7.25 9.24
N LYS A 87 -4.47 6.18 9.36
CA LYS A 87 -4.29 5.13 10.38
C LYS A 87 -2.95 4.41 10.21
N ALA A 88 -2.60 4.07 8.98
CA ALA A 88 -1.35 3.37 8.66
C ALA A 88 -0.13 4.23 9.00
N HIS A 89 -0.14 5.49 8.57
CA HIS A 89 0.90 6.47 8.88
C HIS A 89 1.07 6.67 10.39
N SER A 90 -0.02 6.81 11.13
CA SER A 90 0.01 6.98 12.60
C SER A 90 0.60 5.77 13.32
N SER A 91 0.43 4.57 12.75
CA SER A 91 0.92 3.30 13.31
C SER A 91 2.40 3.04 12.97
N THR A 92 2.86 3.51 11.81
CA THR A 92 4.23 3.29 11.31
C THR A 92 5.27 3.95 12.23
N LYS A 93 6.28 3.20 12.67
CA LYS A 93 7.35 3.67 13.56
C LYS A 93 8.75 3.60 12.94
N ALA A 94 8.94 2.91 11.82
CA ALA A 94 10.17 2.97 11.06
C ALA A 94 10.54 4.43 10.79
N ARG A 95 11.85 4.70 10.87
CA ARG A 95 12.38 6.01 10.45
C ARG A 95 12.38 6.02 8.93
N GLY A 96 11.93 7.13 8.36
CA GLY A 96 11.83 7.25 6.92
C GLY A 96 10.66 8.12 6.49
N SER A 97 10.42 8.11 5.21
CA SER A 97 9.22 8.61 4.57
C SER A 97 9.04 7.90 3.24
N SER A 98 7.83 7.95 2.69
CA SER A 98 7.52 7.46 1.36
C SER A 98 6.45 8.33 0.72
N THR A 99 6.35 8.26 -0.61
CA THR A 99 5.04 8.52 -1.25
C THR A 99 4.13 7.32 -1.04
N ALA A 100 2.82 7.48 -1.23
CA ALA A 100 1.87 6.37 -1.16
C ALA A 100 0.65 6.62 -2.04
N CYS A 101 0.11 5.54 -2.62
CA CYS A 101 -1.15 5.54 -3.34
C CYS A 101 -1.94 4.30 -2.95
N ILE A 102 -3.22 4.47 -2.61
CA ILE A 102 -4.15 3.39 -2.29
C ILE A 102 -5.36 3.52 -3.21
N VAL A 103 -5.77 2.40 -3.81
CA VAL A 103 -6.95 2.30 -4.68
C VAL A 103 -7.83 1.20 -4.12
N ALA A 104 -9.12 1.48 -3.99
CA ALA A 104 -10.14 0.51 -3.62
C ALA A 104 -11.26 0.53 -4.66
N LEU A 105 -11.72 -0.65 -5.08
CA LEU A 105 -12.91 -0.80 -5.88
C LEU A 105 -14.11 -0.96 -4.93
N THR A 106 -15.04 -0.01 -4.97
CA THR A 106 -16.25 0.01 -4.15
C THR A 106 -17.49 -0.15 -5.03
N ASP A 107 -18.64 -0.42 -4.39
CA ASP A 107 -19.93 -0.65 -5.08
C ASP A 107 -20.64 0.64 -5.54
N GLN A 108 -19.95 1.79 -5.53
CA GLN A 108 -20.52 3.11 -5.88
C GLN A 108 -20.14 3.56 -7.29
#